data_AF-A0A5P2AU95-F1
#
_entry.id   AF-A0A5P2AU95-F1
#
_cell.length_a   1.000
_cell.length_b   1.000
_cell.length_c   1.000
_cell.angle_alpha   90.00
_cell.angle_beta   90.00
_cell.angle_gamma   90.00
#
_symmetry.space_group_name_H-M   'P 1'
#
loop_
_entity.id
_entity.type
_entity.pdbx_description
1 polymer ?
#
loop_
_entity_poly.entity_id
_entity_poly.type
_entity_poly.pdbx_seq_one_letter_code
_entity_poly.pdbx_strand_id
1 'polypeptide(L)' 'MNAIPPGEAIARHAGALPASAGLPGHKCALDALVAATAPSFPAPVTVLTSDPEDLSTLCGPRVRVVEA' A
#
# COMPACT_ATOMS: atom_id res chain seq x y z
N MET A 1 -15.91 12.12 3.73
CA MET A 1 -14.80 11.29 3.23
C MET A 1 -13.55 11.79 3.92
N ASN A 2 -12.85 10.96 4.70
CA ASN A 2 -11.57 11.33 5.31
C ASN A 2 -10.44 11.00 4.35
N ALA A 3 -9.49 11.92 4.20
CA ALA A 3 -8.27 11.70 3.44
C ALA A 3 -7.07 11.85 4.38
N ILE A 4 -6.09 10.94 4.27
CA ILE A 4 -4.85 11.02 5.03
C ILE A 4 -3.73 11.44 4.06
N PRO A 5 -3.11 12.62 4.26
CA PRO A 5 -1.95 12.99 3.47
C PRO A 5 -0.74 12.12 3.85
N PRO A 6 0.00 11.55 2.89
CA PRO A 6 1.20 10.81 3.20
C PRO A 6 2.30 11.76 3.68
N GLY A 7 2.86 11.48 4.86
CA GLY A 7 4.07 12.14 5.33
C GLY A 7 5.30 11.70 4.55
N GLU A 8 6.41 12.41 4.72
CA GLU A 8 7.67 12.12 4.01
C GLU A 8 8.16 10.68 4.22
N ALA A 9 8.07 10.16 5.45
CA ALA A 9 8.46 8.79 5.75
C ALA A 9 7.64 7.75 4.97
N ILE A 10 6.33 7.99 4.84
CA ILE A 10 5.42 7.13 4.06
C ILE A 10 5.76 7.24 2.57
N ALA A 11 5.95 8.45 2.04
CA ALA A 11 6.29 8.66 0.64
C ALA A 11 7.62 8.00 0.27
N ARG A 12 8.62 8.09 1.15
CA ARG A 12 9.93 7.44 0.96
C ARG A 12 9.80 5.91 0.99
N HIS A 13 9.02 5.38 1.92
CA HIS A 13 8.78 3.93 2.01
C HIS A 13 8.06 3.42 0.75
N ALA A 14 7.00 4.12 0.31
CA ALA A 14 6.28 3.82 -0.92
C ALA A 14 7.20 3.81 -2.14
N GLY A 15 8.13 4.75 -2.26
CA GLY A 15 9.08 4.79 -3.38
C GLY A 15 10.01 3.57 -3.47
N ALA A 16 10.29 2.90 -2.35
CA ALA A 16 11.13 1.71 -2.32
C ALA A 16 10.36 0.40 -2.53
N LEU A 17 9.06 0.38 -2.24
CA LEU A 17 8.24 -0.84 -2.22
C LEU A 17 8.19 -1.57 -3.58
N PRO A 18 7.88 -0.93 -4.73
CA PRO A 18 7.82 -1.62 -6.01
C PRO A 18 9.13 -2.31 -6.38
N ALA A 19 10.26 -1.63 -6.17
CA ALA A 19 11.58 -2.21 -6.44
C ALA A 19 11.87 -3.42 -5.55
N SER A 20 11.50 -3.37 -4.26
CA SER A 20 11.65 -4.50 -3.35
C SER A 20 10.75 -5.69 -3.68
N ALA A 21 9.60 -5.43 -4.32
CA ALA A 21 8.63 -6.43 -4.74
C ALA A 21 8.84 -6.93 -6.19
N GLY A 22 9.81 -6.37 -6.93
CA GLY A 22 10.03 -6.70 -8.34
C GLY A 22 8.94 -6.16 -9.29
N LEU A 23 8.16 -5.17 -8.87
CA LEU A 23 7.07 -4.58 -9.63
C LEU A 23 7.48 -3.29 -10.38
N PRO A 24 6.86 -2.97 -11.53
CA PRO A 24 7.13 -1.73 -12.25
C PRO A 24 6.60 -0.52 -11.47
N GLY A 25 7.51 0.33 -10.96
CA GLY A 25 7.13 1.46 -10.10
C GLY A 25 6.16 2.47 -10.71
N HIS A 26 6.11 2.62 -12.04
CA HIS A 26 5.16 3.52 -12.72
C HIS A 26 3.73 2.99 -12.72
N LYS A 27 3.53 1.68 -12.50
CA LYS A 27 2.20 1.06 -12.43
C LYS A 27 1.65 1.06 -11.01
N CYS A 28 2.53 0.83 -10.03
CA CYS A 28 2.10 0.57 -8.65
C CYS A 28 2.32 1.76 -7.70
N ALA A 29 2.44 3.01 -8.20
CA ALA A 29 2.78 4.15 -7.35
C ALA A 29 1.70 4.46 -6.30
N LEU A 30 0.42 4.37 -6.67
CA LEU A 30 -0.70 4.54 -5.74
C LEU A 30 -0.83 3.36 -4.78
N ASP A 31 -0.71 2.13 -5.28
CA ASP A 31 -0.75 0.92 -4.46
C ASP A 31 0.37 0.88 -3.43
N ALA A 32 1.57 1.35 -3.81
CA ALA A 32 2.69 1.49 -2.90
C ALA A 32 2.43 2.53 -1.79
N LEU A 33 1.73 3.64 -2.11
CA LEU A 33 1.32 4.61 -1.08
C LEU A 33 0.30 4.00 -0.12
N VAL A 34 -0.68 3.25 -0.63
CA VAL A 34 -1.67 2.56 0.21
C VAL A 34 -0.99 1.51 1.11
N ALA A 35 -0.12 0.67 0.53
CA ALA A 35 0.63 -0.37 1.25
C ALA A 35 1.58 0.23 2.30
N ALA A 36 2.20 1.38 2.03
CA ALA A 36 3.05 2.08 2.99
C ALA A 36 2.26 2.80 4.10
N THR A 37 1.02 3.22 3.81
CA THR A 37 0.17 3.93 4.78
C THR A 37 -0.51 2.95 5.73
N ALA A 38 -0.97 1.79 5.24
CA ALA A 38 -1.76 0.83 6.00
C ALA A 38 -1.12 0.42 7.36
N PRO A 39 0.19 0.15 7.48
CA PRO A 39 0.83 -0.18 8.76
C PRO A 39 0.83 0.94 9.81
N SER A 40 0.52 2.19 9.43
CA SER A 40 0.42 3.33 10.34
C SER A 40 -0.89 3.32 11.16
N PHE A 41 -1.84 2.45 10.82
CA PHE A 41 -3.08 2.28 11.55
C PHE A 41 -3.00 1.15 12.58
N PRO A 42 -3.76 1.24 13.69
CA PRO A 42 -3.92 0.12 14.62
C PRO A 42 -4.45 -1.14 13.91
N ALA A 43 -3.89 -2.30 14.22
CA ALA A 43 -4.35 -3.57 13.67
C ALA A 43 -5.71 -3.99 14.26
N PRO A 44 -6.56 -4.70 13.50
CA PRO A 44 -6.37 -5.17 12.13
C PRO A 44 -6.66 -4.11 11.06
N VAL A 45 -5.91 -4.13 9.95
CA VAL A 45 -6.09 -3.20 8.81
C VAL A 45 -6.54 -3.98 7.58
N THR A 46 -7.61 -3.50 6.94
CA THR A 46 -8.14 -4.04 5.68
C THR A 46 -8.09 -2.97 4.59
N VAL A 47 -7.56 -3.33 3.42
CA VAL A 47 -7.59 -2.53 2.20
C VAL A 47 -8.63 -3.13 1.27
N LEU A 48 -9.62 -2.32 0.90
CA LEU A 48 -10.63 -2.65 -0.11
C LEU A 48 -10.20 -2.06 -1.44
N THR A 49 -10.17 -2.88 -2.48
CA THR A 49 -9.76 -2.48 -3.84
C THR A 49 -10.51 -3.29 -4.88
N SER A 50 -10.79 -2.71 -6.04
CA SER A 50 -11.36 -3.45 -7.19
C SER A 50 -10.31 -4.27 -7.94
N ASP A 51 -9.01 -4.01 -7.69
CA ASP A 51 -7.90 -4.73 -8.28
C ASP A 51 -6.88 -5.08 -7.17
N PRO A 52 -6.89 -6.32 -6.66
CA PRO A 52 -6.08 -6.71 -5.52
C PRO A 52 -4.66 -7.16 -5.87
N GLU A 53 -4.32 -7.38 -7.14
CA GLU A 53 -3.07 -8.08 -7.51
C GLU A 53 -1.80 -7.37 -7.01
N ASP A 54 -1.62 -6.10 -7.38
CA ASP A 54 -0.44 -5.32 -6.96
C ASP A 54 -0.42 -5.10 -5.44
N LEU A 55 -1.57 -4.77 -4.84
CA LEU A 55 -1.68 -4.55 -3.40
C LEU A 55 -1.39 -5.82 -2.59
N SER A 56 -1.81 -7.00 -3.06
CA SER A 56 -1.53 -8.27 -2.40
C SER A 56 -0.04 -8.60 -2.38
N THR A 57 0.70 -8.13 -3.39
CA THR A 57 2.16 -8.29 -3.49
C THR A 57 2.90 -7.27 -2.64
N LEU A 58 2.41 -6.02 -2.59
CA LEU A 58 3.05 -4.92 -1.87
C LEU A 58 2.76 -4.91 -0.35
N CYS A 59 1.60 -5.42 0.06
CA CYS A 59 1.19 -5.41 1.47
C CYS A 59 1.92 -6.49 2.27
N GLY A 60 2.43 -6.10 3.44
CA GLY A 60 2.97 -7.04 4.41
C GLY A 60 1.88 -7.84 5.15
N PRO A 61 2.26 -8.87 5.94
CA PRO A 61 1.34 -9.83 6.55
C PRO A 61 0.34 -9.25 7.57
N ARG A 62 0.50 -7.98 7.96
CA ARG A 62 -0.38 -7.27 8.90
C ARG A 62 -1.57 -6.59 8.21
N VAL A 63 -1.60 -6.57 6.89
CA VAL A 63 -2.63 -5.90 6.09
C VAL A 63 -3.40 -6.97 5.31
N ARG A 64 -4.73 -6.95 5.43
CA ARG A 64 -5.61 -7.81 4.63
C ARG A 64 -6.06 -7.05 3.39
N VAL A 65 -5.83 -7.59 2.21
CA VAL A 65 -6.36 -7.04 0.94
C VAL A 65 -7.62 -7.82 0.57
N VAL A 66 -8.69 -7.12 0.23
CA VAL A 66 -10.00 -7.69 -0.11
C VAL A 66 -10.53 -7.01 -1.36
N GLU A 67 -11.07 -7.82 -2.28
CA GLU A 67 -11.76 -7.32 -3.47
C GLU A 67 -13.13 -6.72 -3.08
N ALA A 68 -13.42 -5.53 -3.59
CA ALA A 68 -14.60 -4.72 -3.24
C ALA A 68 -15.77 -4.85 -4.23
#